data_AF-A0A1V1TL34-F1
#
_entry.id   AF-A0A1V1TL34-F1
#
_cell.length_a   1.000
_cell.length_b   1.000
_cell.length_c   1.000
_cell.angle_alpha   90.00
_cell.angle_beta   90.00
_cell.angle_gamma   90.00
#
_symmetry.space_group_name_H-M   'P 1'
#
loop_
_entity.id
_entity.type
_entity.pdbx_description
1 polymer ?
#
loop_
_entity_poly.entity_id
_entity_poly.type
_entity_poly.pdbx_seq_one_letter_code
_entity_poly.pdbx_strand_id
1 'polypeptide(L)'
;METRQALRPLRILFHATSPVTHTPVFRSVASRRHQSTASRTKKMLKIPPHPDFLTPVSGQNHIIYNPPPSTASVYHTPFKFLPKSDPRRQANLSQLLRSSPDLHPSSRSATALPPLTRKTEAREKKYNVTREQVEEMRELRAKDPMKWSVLNLAKKYDCSPVFIMMCCKASPEHRGREKERLEAIKARWGPIRTEARNEKKKRRVLLFQGAL
;
A
#
# COMPACT_ATOMS: atom_id res chain seq x y z
N MET A 1 57.48 -0.40 -6.01
CA MET A 1 58.83 -0.65 -5.46
C MET A 1 58.80 -0.30 -3.99
N GLU A 2 59.53 -1.10 -3.18
CA GLU A 2 59.86 -0.88 -1.77
C GLU A 2 58.90 -1.45 -0.71
N THR A 3 59.14 -2.73 -0.44
CA THR A 3 58.83 -3.43 0.80
C THR A 3 59.79 -2.97 1.91
N ARG A 4 59.27 -2.47 3.04
CA ARG A 4 60.08 -2.23 4.26
C ARG A 4 59.87 -3.35 5.27
N GLN A 5 60.95 -4.12 5.44
CA GLN A 5 61.14 -5.14 6.48
C GLN A 5 61.26 -4.48 7.86
N ALA A 6 60.59 -5.05 8.86
CA ALA A 6 60.76 -4.67 10.27
C ALA A 6 61.44 -5.82 11.04
N LEU A 7 62.73 -5.59 11.30
CA LEU A 7 63.60 -6.01 12.39
C LEU A 7 63.04 -7.01 13.43
N ARG A 8 63.77 -8.14 13.58
CA ARG A 8 63.74 -8.99 14.79
C ARG A 8 64.93 -8.63 15.70
N PRO A 9 64.77 -8.57 17.03
CA PRO A 9 65.92 -8.62 17.93
C PRO A 9 66.26 -10.06 18.33
N LEU A 10 67.54 -10.37 18.25
CA LEU A 10 68.20 -11.52 18.88
C LEU A 10 68.19 -11.36 20.41
N ARG A 11 67.89 -12.45 21.13
CA ARG A 11 68.29 -12.58 22.55
C ARG A 11 68.87 -13.96 22.80
N ILE A 12 70.00 -13.92 23.50
CA ILE A 12 70.98 -14.96 23.77
C ILE A 12 70.51 -15.86 24.93
N LEU A 13 70.92 -17.12 24.85
CA LEU A 13 70.71 -18.27 25.75
C LEU A 13 71.28 -18.06 27.16
N PHE A 14 70.71 -18.69 28.20
CA PHE A 14 71.44 -19.45 29.23
C PHE A 14 70.53 -20.45 29.99
N HIS A 15 70.89 -21.74 29.87
CA HIS A 15 70.92 -22.87 30.83
C HIS A 15 69.70 -23.36 31.68
N ALA A 16 69.33 -24.61 31.38
CA ALA A 16 69.04 -25.80 32.21
C ALA A 16 68.14 -25.71 33.48
N THR A 17 67.01 -26.44 33.48
CA THR A 17 66.79 -27.70 34.26
C THR A 17 65.32 -28.17 34.19
N SER A 18 65.16 -29.51 34.16
CA SER A 18 64.01 -30.35 34.51
C SER A 18 62.74 -30.42 33.60
N PRO A 19 62.23 -31.63 33.30
CA PRO A 19 61.07 -31.84 32.45
C PRO A 19 59.78 -31.68 33.26
N VAL A 20 59.18 -30.50 33.21
CA VAL A 20 57.81 -30.32 33.70
C VAL A 20 56.85 -30.67 32.56
N THR A 21 56.00 -31.66 32.83
CA THR A 21 54.94 -32.16 31.97
C THR A 21 54.10 -31.01 31.40
N HIS A 22 54.16 -30.81 30.09
CA HIS A 22 53.28 -29.90 29.38
C HIS A 22 51.86 -30.48 29.37
N THR A 23 51.04 -30.08 30.35
CA THR A 23 49.59 -30.13 30.19
C THR A 23 49.23 -29.26 28.98
N PRO A 24 48.52 -29.77 27.95
CA PRO A 24 48.07 -28.94 26.85
C PRO A 24 47.05 -27.94 27.41
N VAL A 25 47.46 -26.69 27.58
CA VAL A 25 46.53 -25.59 27.79
C VAL A 25 45.73 -25.50 26.50
N PHE A 26 44.55 -26.11 26.49
CA PHE A 26 43.52 -25.81 25.51
C PHE A 26 43.31 -24.30 25.57
N ARG A 27 43.92 -23.56 24.63
CA ARG A 27 43.48 -22.20 24.34
C ARG A 27 42.01 -22.35 23.98
N SER A 28 41.12 -21.98 24.90
CA SER A 28 39.73 -21.83 24.55
C SER A 28 39.74 -20.96 23.30
N VAL A 29 39.22 -21.47 22.19
CA VAL A 29 38.92 -20.65 21.02
C VAL A 29 37.93 -19.65 21.57
N ALA A 30 38.43 -18.49 21.99
CA ALA A 30 37.60 -17.46 22.59
C ALA A 30 36.54 -17.20 21.54
N SER A 31 35.30 -17.60 21.85
CA SER A 31 34.16 -17.37 20.98
C SER A 31 34.11 -15.87 20.75
N ARG A 32 34.68 -15.41 19.64
CA ARG A 32 34.69 -14.01 19.26
C ARG A 32 33.26 -13.70 18.90
N ARG A 33 32.46 -13.28 19.88
CA ARG A 33 31.13 -12.74 19.60
C ARG A 33 31.29 -11.63 18.58
N HIS A 34 30.71 -11.81 17.41
CA HIS A 34 30.80 -10.87 16.29
C HIS A 34 30.03 -9.55 16.53
N GLN A 35 29.35 -9.42 17.68
CA GLN A 35 28.46 -8.29 18.02
C GLN A 35 28.52 -7.97 19.54
N SER A 36 29.69 -7.74 20.12
CA SER A 36 29.78 -7.52 21.58
C SER A 36 29.44 -6.10 22.05
N THR A 37 29.40 -5.09 21.16
CA THR A 37 29.14 -3.70 21.55
C THR A 37 28.16 -3.00 20.62
N ALA A 38 27.29 -2.16 21.19
CA ALA A 38 26.31 -1.37 20.46
C ALA A 38 26.93 -0.47 19.37
N SER A 39 28.17 0.00 19.57
CA SER A 39 28.91 0.81 18.58
C SER A 39 29.22 0.03 17.30
N ARG A 40 29.59 -1.26 17.41
CA ARG A 40 29.84 -2.12 16.23
C ARG A 40 28.54 -2.37 15.47
N THR A 41 27.46 -2.68 16.18
CA THR A 41 26.13 -2.89 15.59
C THR A 41 25.62 -1.63 14.90
N LYS A 42 25.74 -0.45 15.52
CA LYS A 42 25.36 0.84 14.93
C LYS A 42 26.12 1.16 13.64
N LYS A 43 27.42 0.88 13.60
CA LYS A 43 28.24 1.08 12.39
C LYS A 43 27.84 0.11 11.27
N MET A 44 27.54 -1.13 11.61
CA MET A 44 27.12 -2.15 10.65
C MET A 44 25.72 -1.87 10.07
N LEU A 45 24.80 -1.34 10.88
CA LEU A 45 23.43 -0.98 10.46
C LEU A 45 23.29 0.48 9.98
N LYS A 46 24.40 1.16 9.70
CA LYS A 46 24.39 2.57 9.27
C LYS A 46 23.86 2.67 7.84
N ILE A 47 22.76 3.41 7.65
CA ILE A 47 22.24 3.79 6.34
C ILE A 47 22.71 5.23 6.03
N PRO A 48 23.30 5.50 4.86
CA PRO A 48 23.70 6.86 4.47
C PRO A 48 22.47 7.77 4.24
N PRO A 49 22.60 9.10 4.39
CA PRO A 49 21.53 10.03 4.06
C PRO A 49 21.29 10.11 2.54
N HIS A 50 20.18 10.73 2.13
CA HIS A 50 19.89 11.01 0.72
C HIS A 50 20.97 11.92 0.10
N PRO A 51 21.36 11.72 -1.18
CA PRO A 51 22.44 12.46 -1.85
C PRO A 51 22.28 13.99 -1.78
N ASP A 52 21.06 14.50 -1.81
CA ASP A 52 20.78 15.95 -1.72
C ASP A 52 21.26 16.59 -0.41
N PHE A 53 21.47 15.80 0.65
CA PHE A 53 22.01 16.29 1.92
C PHE A 53 23.53 16.14 2.03
N LEU A 54 24.18 15.57 1.00
CA LEU A 54 25.64 15.56 0.93
C LEU A 54 26.10 17.00 0.66
N THR A 55 27.04 17.48 1.48
CA THR A 55 27.45 18.88 1.52
C THR A 55 27.84 19.41 0.13
N PRO A 56 27.23 20.50 -0.36
CA PRO A 56 27.65 21.12 -1.60
C PRO A 56 29.04 21.74 -1.44
N VAL A 57 29.88 21.61 -2.47
CA VAL A 57 31.29 22.05 -2.49
C VAL A 57 31.46 23.56 -2.26
N SER A 58 30.41 24.36 -2.51
CA SER A 58 30.50 25.82 -2.69
C SER A 58 30.42 26.67 -1.42
N GLY A 59 30.13 26.12 -0.24
CA GLY A 59 30.06 26.88 1.03
C GLY A 59 28.99 27.99 1.12
N GLN A 60 28.13 28.15 0.10
CA GLN A 60 27.04 29.13 0.06
C GLN A 60 25.72 28.54 0.57
N ASN A 61 24.98 29.34 1.34
CA ASN A 61 23.64 28.98 1.81
C ASN A 61 22.63 29.09 0.66
N HIS A 62 21.92 28.01 0.36
CA HIS A 62 20.83 28.00 -0.63
C HIS A 62 19.71 27.05 -0.21
N ILE A 63 18.51 27.26 -0.75
CA ILE A 63 17.35 26.39 -0.50
C ILE A 63 17.28 25.35 -1.63
N ILE A 64 17.28 24.06 -1.26
CA ILE A 64 17.16 22.95 -2.21
C ILE A 64 15.70 22.48 -2.24
N TYR A 65 15.16 22.25 -3.45
CA TYR A 65 13.87 21.58 -3.62
C TYR A 65 14.08 20.07 -3.63
N ASN A 66 13.72 19.40 -2.52
CA ASN A 66 13.87 17.95 -2.34
C ASN A 66 12.49 17.32 -2.03
N PRO A 67 11.66 17.03 -3.06
CA PRO A 67 10.38 16.36 -2.85
C PRO A 67 10.62 14.91 -2.38
N PRO A 68 10.14 14.50 -1.18
CA PRO A 68 10.44 13.19 -0.65
C PRO A 68 9.72 12.08 -1.43
N PRO A 69 10.33 10.90 -1.62
CA PRO A 69 9.70 9.73 -2.27
C PRO A 69 8.77 8.99 -1.29
N SER A 70 7.88 9.71 -0.62
CA SER A 70 6.95 9.20 0.38
C SER A 70 5.51 9.58 0.05
N THR A 71 4.54 8.84 0.60
CA THR A 71 3.13 9.24 0.48
C THR A 71 2.88 10.60 1.11
N ALA A 72 2.09 11.44 0.45
CA ALA A 72 1.70 12.73 0.99
C ALA A 72 0.78 12.55 2.21
N SER A 73 0.90 13.45 3.19
CA SER A 73 -0.02 13.53 4.32
C SER A 73 -1.35 14.17 3.91
N VAL A 74 -2.42 13.89 4.66
CA VAL A 74 -3.77 14.47 4.44
C VAL A 74 -3.74 16.01 4.54
N TYR A 75 -2.82 16.57 5.32
CA TYR A 75 -2.64 18.02 5.44
C TYR A 75 -2.06 18.68 4.20
N HIS A 76 -1.46 17.91 3.27
CA HIS A 76 -1.06 18.42 1.97
C HIS A 76 -2.28 18.45 1.03
N THR A 77 -3.17 19.41 1.28
CA THR A 77 -4.45 19.52 0.58
C THR A 77 -4.26 19.82 -0.91
N PRO A 78 -4.80 19.01 -1.82
CA PRO A 78 -4.68 19.27 -3.26
C PRO A 78 -5.39 20.57 -3.64
N PHE A 79 -4.90 21.25 -4.68
CA PHE A 79 -5.40 22.57 -5.11
C PHE A 79 -6.92 22.61 -5.37
N LYS A 80 -7.52 21.49 -5.75
CA LYS A 80 -8.96 21.35 -6.04
C LYS A 80 -9.83 21.50 -4.78
N PHE A 81 -9.29 21.18 -3.60
CA PHE A 81 -10.00 21.25 -2.32
C PHE A 81 -9.77 22.56 -1.58
N LEU A 82 -8.86 23.42 -2.04
CA LEU A 82 -8.67 24.75 -1.49
C LEU A 82 -9.80 25.70 -1.94
N PRO A 83 -10.29 26.59 -1.04
CA PRO A 83 -11.19 27.67 -1.42
C PRO A 83 -10.61 28.54 -2.53
N LYS A 84 -11.47 29.15 -3.36
CA LYS A 84 -11.04 30.01 -4.47
C LYS A 84 -10.24 31.24 -3.99
N SER A 85 -10.51 31.72 -2.77
CA SER A 85 -9.84 32.86 -2.15
C SER A 85 -8.47 32.54 -1.56
N ASP A 86 -8.11 31.27 -1.41
CA ASP A 86 -6.83 30.89 -0.78
C ASP A 86 -5.66 31.14 -1.76
N PRO A 87 -4.67 31.99 -1.41
CA PRO A 87 -3.54 32.29 -2.30
C PRO A 87 -2.68 31.06 -2.60
N ARG A 88 -2.66 30.06 -1.71
CA ARG A 88 -1.92 28.80 -1.89
C ARG A 88 -2.43 28.01 -3.09
N ARG A 89 -3.68 28.24 -3.52
CA ARG A 89 -4.27 27.59 -4.70
C ARG A 89 -3.49 27.90 -5.98
N GLN A 90 -2.98 29.12 -6.13
CA GLN A 90 -2.19 29.53 -7.29
C GLN A 90 -0.75 28.98 -7.21
N ALA A 91 -0.14 29.05 -6.03
CA ALA A 91 1.21 28.54 -5.79
C ALA A 91 1.32 27.02 -6.09
N ASN A 92 0.40 26.23 -5.55
CA ASN A 92 0.37 24.77 -5.73
C ASN A 92 0.17 24.35 -7.20
N LEU A 93 -0.66 25.09 -7.95
CA LEU A 93 -0.83 24.85 -9.39
C LEU A 93 0.49 25.07 -10.14
N SER A 94 1.20 26.17 -9.82
CA SER A 94 2.48 26.46 -10.44
C SER A 94 3.56 25.42 -10.11
N GLN A 95 3.53 24.83 -8.92
CA GLN A 95 4.45 23.75 -8.53
C GLN A 95 4.16 22.47 -9.32
N LEU A 96 2.88 22.09 -9.45
CA LEU A 96 2.48 20.89 -10.20
C LEU A 96 2.92 20.97 -11.66
N LEU A 97 2.74 22.13 -12.29
CA LEU A 97 3.18 22.37 -13.67
C LEU A 97 4.71 22.32 -13.83
N ARG A 98 5.48 22.74 -12.82
CA ARG A 98 6.96 22.70 -12.84
C ARG A 98 7.53 21.31 -12.57
N SER A 99 6.89 20.53 -11.69
CA SER A 99 7.35 19.18 -11.33
C SER A 99 7.06 18.11 -12.38
N SER A 100 6.27 18.44 -13.41
CA SER A 100 5.97 17.56 -14.54
C SER A 100 6.77 17.99 -15.77
N PRO A 101 7.94 17.38 -16.05
CA PRO A 101 8.74 17.72 -17.23
C PRO A 101 8.00 17.46 -18.56
N ASP A 102 6.89 16.72 -18.55
CA ASP A 102 6.09 16.38 -19.74
C ASP A 102 5.01 17.41 -20.13
N LEU A 103 4.86 18.51 -19.38
CA LEU A 103 3.88 19.56 -19.70
C LEU A 103 4.46 20.69 -20.55
N HIS A 104 5.39 20.38 -21.47
CA HIS A 104 5.76 21.31 -22.53
C HIS A 104 4.55 21.49 -23.47
N PRO A 105 4.07 22.72 -23.74
CA PRO A 105 2.85 22.96 -24.54
C PRO A 105 2.94 22.48 -26.01
N SER A 106 4.11 21.97 -26.42
CA SER A 106 4.34 21.40 -27.76
C SER A 106 4.22 19.87 -27.82
N SER A 107 4.03 19.18 -26.69
CA SER A 107 3.74 17.73 -26.69
C SER A 107 2.24 17.51 -26.58
N ARG A 108 1.56 17.42 -27.72
CA ARG A 108 0.16 16.95 -27.82
C ARG A 108 0.06 15.43 -27.61
N SER A 109 0.88 14.84 -26.73
CA SER A 109 0.55 13.54 -26.16
C SER A 109 -0.46 13.82 -25.05
N ALA A 110 -1.72 13.53 -25.32
CA ALA A 110 -2.73 13.39 -24.28
C ALA A 110 -2.13 12.49 -23.19
N THR A 111 -1.74 13.13 -22.08
CA THR A 111 -1.17 12.54 -20.87
C THR A 111 -1.79 11.19 -20.60
N ALA A 112 -1.01 10.12 -20.77
CA ALA A 112 -1.43 8.75 -20.50
C ALA A 112 -1.61 8.61 -18.99
N LEU A 113 -2.81 8.92 -18.50
CA LEU A 113 -3.22 8.56 -17.15
C LEU A 113 -2.96 7.07 -16.95
N PRO A 114 -2.56 6.63 -15.73
CA PRO A 114 -2.40 5.21 -15.46
C PRO A 114 -3.71 4.47 -15.81
N PRO A 115 -3.61 3.20 -16.23
CA PRO A 115 -4.77 2.46 -16.68
C PRO A 115 -5.82 2.41 -15.58
N LEU A 116 -7.09 2.60 -15.96
CA LEU A 116 -8.20 2.55 -15.02
C LEU A 116 -8.29 1.17 -14.36
N THR A 117 -8.19 1.13 -13.03
CA THR A 117 -8.20 -0.13 -12.27
C THR A 117 -9.59 -0.76 -12.18
N ARG A 118 -10.66 0.03 -12.29
CA ARG A 118 -12.05 -0.42 -12.16
C ARG A 118 -12.82 -0.20 -13.45
N LYS A 119 -13.08 -1.29 -14.19
CA LYS A 119 -13.90 -1.28 -15.41
C LYS A 119 -15.31 -0.71 -15.19
N THR A 120 -15.86 -0.81 -13.97
CA THR A 120 -17.17 -0.25 -13.63
C THR A 120 -17.21 1.28 -13.72
N GLU A 121 -16.07 1.95 -13.50
CA GLU A 121 -15.96 3.41 -13.55
C GLU A 121 -15.85 3.92 -14.99
N ALA A 122 -15.55 3.05 -15.96
CA ALA A 122 -15.58 3.37 -17.39
C ALA A 122 -17.00 3.29 -18.00
N ARG A 123 -17.98 2.71 -17.30
CA ARG A 123 -19.34 2.61 -17.86
C ARG A 123 -20.04 3.95 -17.71
N GLU A 124 -20.44 4.52 -18.85
CA GLU A 124 -21.26 5.73 -18.88
C GLU A 124 -22.61 5.52 -18.17
N LYS A 125 -23.06 6.56 -17.46
CA LYS A 125 -24.35 6.56 -16.77
C LYS A 125 -25.47 6.67 -17.83
N LYS A 126 -26.30 5.64 -17.93
CA LYS A 126 -27.47 5.62 -18.82
C LYS A 126 -28.75 5.91 -18.01
N TYR A 127 -29.61 6.77 -18.55
CA TYR A 127 -30.93 7.12 -17.98
C TYR A 127 -32.03 6.79 -19.00
N ASN A 128 -32.06 5.53 -19.44
CA ASN A 128 -32.93 5.04 -20.51
C ASN A 128 -34.28 4.50 -20.01
N VAL A 129 -34.46 4.32 -18.71
CA VAL A 129 -35.66 3.71 -18.13
C VAL A 129 -36.71 4.78 -17.80
N THR A 130 -37.91 4.64 -18.35
CA THR A 130 -39.05 5.54 -18.06
C THR A 130 -39.79 5.13 -16.79
N ARG A 131 -40.68 6.00 -16.28
CA ARG A 131 -41.48 5.71 -15.09
C ARG A 131 -42.37 4.46 -15.26
N GLU A 132 -43.02 4.34 -16.41
CA GLU A 132 -43.89 3.21 -16.74
C GLU A 132 -43.11 1.88 -16.70
N GLN A 133 -41.91 1.86 -17.26
CA GLN A 133 -41.03 0.69 -17.21
C GLN A 133 -40.61 0.33 -15.79
N VAL A 134 -40.46 1.30 -14.89
CA VAL A 134 -40.18 1.03 -13.47
C VAL A 134 -41.38 0.35 -12.79
N GLU A 135 -42.60 0.77 -13.12
CA GLU A 135 -43.82 0.16 -12.60
C GLU A 135 -43.96 -1.29 -13.11
N GLU A 136 -43.71 -1.52 -14.40
CA GLU A 136 -43.63 -2.88 -14.97
C GLU A 136 -42.57 -3.75 -14.27
N MET A 137 -41.37 -3.23 -14.03
CA MET A 137 -40.32 -3.97 -13.33
C MET A 137 -40.77 -4.39 -11.93
N ARG A 138 -41.48 -3.51 -11.22
CA ARG A 138 -42.00 -3.80 -9.88
C ARG A 138 -43.04 -4.92 -9.94
N GLU A 139 -43.97 -4.83 -10.89
CA GLU A 139 -44.97 -5.87 -11.10
C GLU A 139 -44.34 -7.22 -11.44
N LEU A 140 -43.41 -7.26 -12.40
CA LEU A 140 -42.75 -8.49 -12.82
C LEU A 140 -41.98 -9.14 -11.65
N ARG A 141 -41.30 -8.32 -10.84
CA ARG A 141 -40.56 -8.79 -9.65
C ARG A 141 -41.50 -9.29 -8.54
N ALA A 142 -42.67 -8.67 -8.39
CA ALA A 142 -43.69 -9.08 -7.42
C ALA A 142 -44.38 -10.39 -7.84
N LYS A 143 -44.67 -10.54 -9.14
CA LYS A 143 -45.27 -11.74 -9.74
C LYS A 143 -44.37 -12.97 -9.55
N ASP A 144 -43.16 -12.95 -10.10
CA ASP A 144 -42.24 -14.09 -10.05
C ASP A 144 -40.78 -13.66 -9.81
N PRO A 145 -40.31 -13.61 -8.55
CA PRO A 145 -38.96 -13.16 -8.25
C PRO A 145 -37.85 -14.14 -8.70
N MET A 146 -38.19 -15.41 -8.97
CA MET A 146 -37.25 -16.41 -9.48
C MET A 146 -36.99 -16.22 -10.98
N LYS A 147 -38.06 -16.09 -11.78
CA LYS A 147 -37.98 -15.87 -13.23
C LYS A 147 -37.47 -14.46 -13.55
N TRP A 148 -38.05 -13.45 -12.91
CA TRP A 148 -37.67 -12.04 -13.07
C TRP A 148 -36.66 -11.63 -12.01
N SER A 149 -35.50 -12.30 -12.03
CA SER A 149 -34.36 -11.94 -11.17
C SER A 149 -33.83 -10.55 -11.51
N VAL A 150 -33.10 -9.94 -10.57
CA VAL A 150 -32.46 -8.63 -10.77
C VAL A 150 -31.61 -8.60 -12.03
N LEU A 151 -30.88 -9.70 -12.32
CA LEU A 151 -30.04 -9.81 -13.51
C LEU A 151 -30.86 -9.93 -14.80
N ASN A 152 -32.01 -10.61 -14.77
CA ASN A 152 -32.87 -10.75 -15.94
C ASN A 152 -33.56 -9.42 -16.29
N LEU A 153 -34.03 -8.70 -15.28
CA LEU A 153 -34.57 -7.35 -15.47
C LEU A 153 -33.48 -6.38 -15.96
N ALA A 154 -32.25 -6.49 -15.45
CA ALA A 154 -31.12 -5.64 -15.85
C ALA A 154 -30.79 -5.82 -17.34
N LYS A 155 -30.85 -7.06 -17.82
CA LYS A 155 -30.67 -7.39 -19.24
C LYS A 155 -31.84 -6.90 -20.09
N LYS A 156 -33.09 -7.09 -19.63
CA LYS A 156 -34.30 -6.71 -20.40
C LYS A 156 -34.37 -5.20 -20.66
N TYR A 157 -34.05 -4.38 -19.67
CA TYR A 157 -34.16 -2.91 -19.76
C TYR A 157 -32.81 -2.20 -19.91
N ASP A 158 -31.73 -2.92 -20.24
CA ASP A 158 -30.33 -2.44 -20.33
C ASP A 158 -29.95 -1.44 -19.21
N CYS A 159 -30.17 -1.85 -17.96
CA CYS A 159 -29.91 -1.01 -16.80
C CYS A 159 -29.03 -1.71 -15.76
N SER A 160 -28.51 -0.96 -14.78
CA SER A 160 -27.65 -1.52 -13.74
C SER A 160 -28.44 -2.45 -12.79
N PRO A 161 -27.91 -3.62 -12.40
CA PRO A 161 -28.54 -4.46 -11.37
C PRO A 161 -28.81 -3.70 -10.06
N VAL A 162 -27.92 -2.76 -9.71
CA VAL A 162 -28.09 -1.91 -8.52
C VAL A 162 -29.30 -0.99 -8.67
N PHE A 163 -29.55 -0.46 -9.87
CA PHE A 163 -30.74 0.37 -10.14
C PHE A 163 -32.02 -0.40 -9.89
N ILE A 164 -32.11 -1.64 -10.38
CA ILE A 164 -33.29 -2.50 -10.13
C ILE A 164 -33.46 -2.83 -8.66
N MET A 165 -32.36 -3.08 -7.92
CA MET A 165 -32.44 -3.32 -6.47
C MET A 165 -32.95 -2.09 -5.70
N MET A 166 -32.71 -0.88 -6.20
CA MET A 166 -33.27 0.35 -5.62
C MET A 166 -34.77 0.48 -5.91
N CYS A 167 -35.19 0.21 -7.15
CA CYS A 167 -36.57 0.41 -7.60
C CYS A 167 -37.54 -0.70 -7.17
N CYS A 168 -37.07 -1.96 -7.15
CA CYS A 168 -37.90 -3.15 -7.02
C CYS A 168 -37.41 -4.02 -5.86
N LYS A 169 -38.24 -4.15 -4.83
CA LYS A 169 -38.01 -5.10 -3.74
C LYS A 169 -38.70 -6.42 -4.09
N ALA A 170 -38.03 -7.54 -3.85
CA ALA A 170 -38.67 -8.85 -3.96
C ALA A 170 -39.65 -9.06 -2.79
N SER A 171 -40.62 -9.96 -2.98
CA SER A 171 -41.55 -10.41 -1.94
C SER A 171 -40.80 -10.75 -0.64
N PRO A 172 -41.35 -10.39 0.55
CA PRO A 172 -40.72 -10.68 1.83
C PRO A 172 -40.44 -12.18 2.01
N GLU A 173 -41.32 -13.05 1.51
CA GLU A 173 -41.14 -14.51 1.58
C GLU A 173 -39.89 -14.97 0.82
N HIS A 174 -39.70 -14.48 -0.41
CA HIS A 174 -38.52 -14.81 -1.20
C HIS A 174 -37.23 -14.30 -0.54
N ARG A 175 -37.28 -13.11 0.09
CA ARG A 175 -36.15 -12.57 0.86
C ARG A 175 -35.87 -13.41 2.11
N GLY A 176 -36.89 -13.95 2.76
CA GLY A 176 -36.77 -14.89 3.87
C GLY A 176 -36.05 -16.17 3.45
N ARG A 177 -36.55 -16.83 2.41
CA ARG A 177 -35.95 -18.05 1.84
C ARG A 177 -34.48 -17.86 1.45
N GLU A 178 -34.12 -16.74 0.83
CA GLU A 178 -32.72 -16.46 0.47
C GLU A 178 -31.84 -16.20 1.70
N LYS A 179 -32.38 -15.57 2.77
CA LYS A 179 -31.66 -15.42 4.04
C LYS A 179 -31.41 -16.77 4.70
N GLU A 180 -32.43 -17.62 4.79
CA GLU A 180 -32.33 -18.98 5.33
C GLU A 180 -31.31 -19.80 4.54
N ARG A 181 -31.34 -19.72 3.21
CA ARG A 181 -30.33 -20.36 2.35
C ARG A 181 -28.92 -19.88 2.66
N LEU A 182 -28.72 -18.57 2.81
CA LEU A 182 -27.42 -18.00 3.19
C LEU A 182 -26.98 -18.44 4.58
N GLU A 183 -27.91 -18.60 5.52
CA GLU A 183 -27.64 -19.10 6.88
C GLU A 183 -27.26 -20.58 6.87
N ALA A 184 -27.96 -21.43 6.11
CA ALA A 184 -27.59 -22.82 5.91
C ALA A 184 -26.18 -22.97 5.28
N ILE A 185 -25.84 -22.10 4.31
CA ILE A 185 -24.49 -22.07 3.74
C ILE A 185 -23.44 -21.65 4.77
N LYS A 186 -23.77 -20.69 5.64
CA LYS A 186 -22.87 -20.25 6.73
C LYS A 186 -22.71 -21.33 7.80
N ALA A 187 -23.78 -22.05 8.14
CA ALA A 187 -23.75 -23.16 9.10
C ALA A 187 -22.82 -24.29 8.63
N ARG A 188 -22.67 -24.48 7.31
CA ARG A 188 -21.73 -25.44 6.73
C ARG A 188 -20.26 -25.01 6.82
N TRP A 189 -19.94 -23.78 7.22
CA TRP A 189 -18.55 -23.33 7.31
C TRP A 189 -17.86 -23.94 8.54
N GLY A 190 -16.72 -24.59 8.31
CA GLY A 190 -15.83 -25.01 9.40
C GLY A 190 -15.18 -23.82 10.13
N PRO A 191 -14.51 -24.08 11.28
CA PRO A 191 -13.99 -23.04 12.18
C PRO A 191 -13.03 -22.06 11.48
N ILE A 192 -12.05 -22.57 10.74
CA ILE A 192 -11.05 -21.77 10.01
C ILE A 192 -11.71 -20.79 9.04
N ARG A 193 -12.69 -21.26 8.27
CA ARG A 193 -13.39 -20.41 7.28
C ARG A 193 -14.22 -19.33 7.96
N THR A 194 -14.85 -19.66 9.08
CA THR A 194 -15.66 -18.73 9.86
C THR A 194 -14.79 -17.62 10.46
N GLU A 195 -13.66 -17.97 11.06
CA GLU A 195 -12.68 -17.01 11.60
C GLU A 195 -12.13 -16.08 10.52
N ALA A 196 -11.69 -16.64 9.38
CA ALA A 196 -11.19 -15.83 8.26
C ALA A 196 -12.24 -14.85 7.71
N ARG A 197 -13.52 -15.25 7.68
CA ARG A 197 -14.63 -14.35 7.26
C ARG A 197 -14.89 -13.26 8.29
N ASN A 198 -14.79 -13.58 9.58
CA ASN A 198 -14.92 -12.60 10.66
C ASN A 198 -13.76 -11.60 10.64
N GLU A 199 -12.54 -12.06 10.45
CA GLU A 199 -11.35 -11.22 10.34
C GLU A 199 -11.44 -10.29 9.11
N LYS A 200 -11.91 -10.79 7.97
CA LYS A 200 -12.17 -9.95 6.78
C LYS A 200 -13.19 -8.82 7.08
N LYS A 201 -14.23 -9.10 7.88
CA LYS A 201 -15.18 -8.07 8.32
C LYS A 201 -14.50 -7.05 9.24
N LYS A 202 -13.70 -7.51 10.21
CA LYS A 202 -12.93 -6.65 11.11
C LYS A 202 -11.99 -5.73 10.33
N ARG A 203 -11.23 -6.27 9.38
CA ARG A 203 -10.35 -5.48 8.50
C ARG A 203 -11.11 -4.44 7.69
N ARG A 204 -12.29 -4.78 7.17
CA ARG A 204 -13.14 -3.79 6.49
C ARG A 204 -13.53 -2.64 7.42
N VAL A 205 -13.90 -2.94 8.67
CA VAL A 205 -14.26 -1.91 9.66
C VAL A 205 -13.06 -1.02 10.01
N LEU A 206 -11.90 -1.63 10.29
CA LEU A 206 -10.66 -0.90 10.60
C LEU A 206 -10.23 0.03 9.46
N LEU A 207 -10.38 -0.42 8.20
CA LEU A 207 -10.10 0.40 7.03
C LEU A 207 -10.97 1.65 6.96
N PHE A 208 -12.27 1.54 7.28
CA PHE A 208 -13.15 2.72 7.32
C PHE A 208 -12.88 3.63 8.52
N GLN A 209 -12.26 3.11 9.58
CA GLN A 209 -11.81 3.89 10.74
C GLN A 209 -10.42 4.53 10.53
N GLY A 210 -9.71 4.20 9.44
CA GLY A 210 -8.35 4.68 9.18
C GLY A 210 -7.26 4.00 10.01
N ALA A 211 -7.54 2.82 10.56
CA ALA A 211 -6.61 2.03 11.37
C ALA A 211 -5.89 0.89 10.59
N LEU A 212 -6.00 0.90 9.25
CA LEU A 212 -5.37 -0.05 8.31
C LEU A 212 -4.85 0.67 7.07
#